data_AF-A0A061APZ8-F1
#
_entry.id   AF-A0A061APZ8-F1
#
_cell.length_a   1.000
_cell.length_b   1.000
_cell.length_c   1.000
_cell.angle_alpha   90.00
_cell.angle_beta   90.00
_cell.angle_gamma   90.00
#
_symmetry.space_group_name_H-M   'P 1'
#
loop_
_entity.id
_entity.type
_entity.pdbx_description
1 polymer ?
#
loop_
_entity_poly.entity_id
_entity_poly.type
_entity_poly.pdbx_seq_one_letter_code
_entity_poly.pdbx_strand_id
1 'polypeptide(L)'
;MITQRFQEEGCPNCADVLDIGLATTSPTFEGLVAIGEPEKSWVAKWLRVNTYIPGLYAVKVQGRLPPDIAESLPYYRPRDGTATD
;
A
#
# COMPACT_ATOMS: atom_id res chain seq x y z
N MET A 1 -8.37 10.55 -12.66
CA MET A 1 -8.30 9.07 -12.44
C MET A 1 -7.31 8.80 -11.32
N ILE A 2 -7.45 7.74 -10.51
CA ILE A 2 -6.58 7.49 -9.33
C ILE A 2 -5.09 7.43 -9.72
N THR A 3 -4.79 6.97 -10.94
CA THR A 3 -3.46 7.02 -11.56
C THR A 3 -2.87 8.42 -11.68
N GLN A 4 -3.67 9.43 -12.00
CA GLN A 4 -3.24 10.83 -12.11
C GLN A 4 -2.81 11.37 -10.74
N ARG A 5 -3.54 11.02 -9.67
CA ARG A 5 -3.18 11.45 -8.32
C ARG A 5 -1.82 10.91 -7.88
N PHE A 6 -1.53 9.64 -8.19
CA PHE A 6 -0.21 9.07 -7.92
C PHE A 6 0.91 9.72 -8.73
N GLN A 7 0.64 10.18 -9.96
CA GLN A 7 1.62 10.90 -10.78
C GLN A 7 1.87 12.33 -10.30
N GLU A 8 0.83 13.01 -9.80
CA GLU A 8 0.91 14.42 -9.39
C GLU A 8 1.38 14.58 -7.93
N GLU A 9 0.87 13.74 -7.02
CA GLU A 9 1.09 13.86 -5.57
C GLU A 9 2.00 12.75 -5.00
N GLY A 10 2.26 11.69 -5.77
CA GLY A 10 2.95 10.51 -5.24
C GLY A 10 2.09 9.72 -4.24
N CYS A 11 2.76 8.86 -3.47
CA CYS A 11 2.14 8.10 -2.39
C CYS A 11 2.48 8.77 -1.06
N PRO A 12 1.49 9.24 -0.29
CA PRO A 12 1.75 9.98 0.95
C PRO A 12 2.36 9.11 2.06
N ASN A 13 2.36 7.78 1.92
CA ASN A 13 2.93 6.86 2.90
C ASN A 13 4.30 6.29 2.48
N CYS A 14 4.69 6.44 1.20
CA CYS A 14 5.84 5.73 0.63
C CYS A 14 6.84 6.64 -0.10
N ALA A 15 6.59 7.95 -0.19
CA ALA A 15 7.35 8.87 -1.04
C ALA A 15 8.87 8.87 -0.77
N ASP A 16 9.28 8.67 0.48
CA ASP A 16 10.70 8.69 0.86
C ASP A 16 11.46 7.40 0.48
N VAL A 17 10.73 6.34 0.11
CA VAL A 17 11.27 4.98 -0.06
C VAL A 17 10.97 4.36 -1.42
N LEU A 18 10.00 4.90 -2.16
CA LEU A 18 9.52 4.32 -3.41
C LEU A 18 9.24 5.43 -4.43
N ASP A 19 9.79 5.26 -5.63
CA ASP A 19 9.32 6.00 -6.80
C ASP A 19 7.94 5.47 -7.22
N ILE A 20 6.98 6.38 -7.38
CA ILE A 20 5.57 6.03 -7.51
C ILE A 20 5.15 6.04 -8.97
N GLY A 21 4.73 4.89 -9.46
CA GLY A 21 4.33 4.73 -10.86
C GLY A 21 3.62 3.41 -11.12
N LEU A 22 3.53 3.05 -12.40
CA LEU A 22 2.85 1.81 -12.84
C LEU A 22 3.54 0.54 -12.34
N ALA A 23 4.82 0.60 -11.98
CA ALA A 23 5.56 -0.54 -11.43
C ALA A 23 5.33 -0.74 -9.91
N THR A 24 4.87 0.30 -9.22
CA THR A 24 4.72 0.32 -7.75
C THR A 24 3.27 0.53 -7.30
N THR A 25 2.34 0.58 -8.25
CA THR A 25 0.89 0.60 -8.06
C THR A 25 0.22 -0.48 -8.91
N SER A 26 -0.98 -0.92 -8.52
CA SER A 26 -1.73 -1.94 -9.27
C SER A 26 -3.18 -1.50 -9.49
N PRO A 27 -3.72 -1.64 -10.71
CA PRO A 27 -5.12 -1.36 -10.98
C PRO A 27 -6.06 -2.46 -10.45
N THR A 28 -5.51 -3.61 -10.05
CA THR A 28 -6.28 -4.78 -9.62
C THR A 28 -6.14 -4.98 -8.12
N PHE A 29 -7.21 -4.68 -7.37
CA PHE A 29 -7.27 -4.82 -5.93
C PHE A 29 -8.68 -5.26 -5.49
N GLU A 30 -8.80 -5.76 -4.27
CA GLU A 30 -10.07 -6.23 -3.69
C GLU A 30 -10.19 -5.78 -2.23
N GLY A 31 -11.44 -5.57 -1.79
CA GLY A 31 -11.77 -5.20 -0.42
C GLY A 31 -11.40 -3.76 -0.12
N LEU A 32 -12.20 -2.80 -0.59
CA LEU A 32 -12.01 -1.38 -0.29
C LEU A 32 -12.32 -1.12 1.19
N VAL A 33 -11.39 -0.49 1.90
CA VAL A 33 -11.50 -0.17 3.33
C VAL A 33 -11.26 1.32 3.53
N ALA A 34 -12.22 2.01 4.16
CA ALA A 34 -12.01 3.36 4.64
C ALA A 34 -11.47 3.32 6.09
N ILE A 35 -10.29 3.88 6.31
CA ILE A 35 -9.67 4.00 7.62
C ILE A 35 -9.67 5.48 8.02
N GLY A 36 -10.45 5.81 9.06
CA GLY A 36 -10.52 7.17 9.61
C GLY A 36 -9.50 7.45 10.72
N GLU A 37 -9.34 6.50 11.65
CA GLU A 37 -8.39 6.60 12.78
C GLU A 37 -7.45 5.39 12.79
N PRO A 38 -6.36 5.42 11.98
CA PRO A 38 -5.44 4.29 11.80
C PRO A 38 -4.89 3.71 13.11
N GLU A 39 -4.47 4.56 14.04
CA GLU A 39 -3.84 4.15 15.29
C GLU A 39 -4.79 3.42 16.27
N LYS A 40 -6.10 3.69 16.15
CA LYS A 40 -7.14 3.10 17.02
C LYS A 40 -7.86 1.91 16.38
N SER A 41 -7.72 1.73 15.08
CA SER A 41 -8.47 0.74 14.32
C SER A 41 -7.81 -0.65 14.38
N TRP A 42 -8.55 -1.63 14.90
CA TRP A 42 -8.15 -3.03 14.83
C TRP A 42 -7.96 -3.49 13.37
N VAL A 43 -8.83 -3.05 12.46
CA VAL A 43 -8.72 -3.35 11.02
C VAL A 43 -7.43 -2.78 10.44
N ALA A 44 -7.07 -1.54 10.80
CA ALA A 44 -5.82 -0.93 10.34
C ALA A 44 -4.59 -1.67 10.87
N LYS A 45 -4.62 -2.12 12.14
CA LYS A 45 -3.57 -2.94 12.74
C LYS A 45 -3.42 -4.28 12.02
N TRP A 46 -4.53 -4.96 11.73
CA TRP A 46 -4.53 -6.23 10.99
C TRP A 46 -3.96 -6.07 9.57
N LEU A 47 -4.35 -5.00 8.87
CA LEU A 47 -3.84 -4.69 7.53
C LEU A 47 -2.43 -4.06 7.53
N ARG A 48 -1.81 -3.86 8.70
CA ARG A 48 -0.50 -3.21 8.87
C ARG A 48 -0.44 -1.84 8.19
N VAL A 49 -1.47 -1.02 8.43
CA VAL A 49 -1.59 0.38 7.97
C VAL A 49 -1.93 1.33 9.14
N ASN A 50 -1.78 0.87 10.38
CA ASN A 50 -2.09 1.65 11.58
C ASN A 50 -1.16 2.85 11.83
N THR A 51 -0.03 2.93 11.12
CA THR A 51 0.90 4.06 11.16
C THR A 51 0.82 4.93 9.90
N TYR A 52 -0.10 4.63 8.99
CA TYR A 52 -0.31 5.39 7.75
C TYR A 52 -1.37 6.47 7.94
N ILE A 53 -1.50 7.37 6.96
CA ILE A 53 -2.49 8.44 7.02
C ILE A 53 -3.94 7.91 6.90
N PRO A 54 -4.97 8.63 7.39
CA PRO A 54 -6.36 8.30 7.10
C PRO A 54 -6.63 8.28 5.58
N GLY A 55 -7.47 7.35 5.12
CA GLY A 55 -7.75 7.23 3.69
C GLY A 55 -8.40 5.90 3.28
N LEU A 56 -8.42 5.68 1.97
CA LEU A 56 -8.88 4.44 1.36
C LEU A 56 -7.71 3.48 1.13
N TYR A 57 -7.91 2.23 1.54
CA TYR A 57 -6.94 1.15 1.44
C TYR A 57 -7.62 -0.09 0.81
N ALA A 58 -6.80 -1.06 0.38
CA ALA A 58 -7.27 -2.35 -0.11
C ALA A 58 -6.85 -3.48 0.84
N VAL A 59 -7.72 -4.48 1.02
CA VAL A 59 -7.39 -5.71 1.75
C VAL A 59 -6.36 -6.52 0.98
N LYS A 60 -6.52 -6.61 -0.35
CA LYS A 60 -5.63 -7.34 -1.25
C LYS A 60 -5.29 -6.51 -2.48
N VAL A 61 -4.02 -6.49 -2.86
CA VAL A 61 -3.50 -5.82 -4.06
C VAL A 61 -2.81 -6.88 -4.92
N GLN A 62 -3.30 -7.09 -6.15
CA GLN A 62 -2.71 -8.07 -7.06
C GLN A 62 -1.38 -7.55 -7.62
N GLY A 63 -0.37 -8.41 -7.62
CA GLY A 63 0.98 -8.07 -8.08
C GLY A 63 1.96 -7.92 -6.92
N ARG A 64 3.24 -7.79 -7.27
CA ARG A 64 4.34 -7.62 -6.32
C ARG A 64 5.25 -6.51 -6.81
N LEU A 65 5.97 -5.89 -5.88
CA LEU A 65 7.02 -4.96 -6.26
C LEU A 65 8.10 -5.71 -7.06
N PRO A 66 8.74 -5.04 -8.04
CA PRO A 66 9.93 -5.55 -8.69
C PRO A 66 10.98 -6.02 -7.67
N PRO A 67 11.71 -7.13 -7.92
CA PRO A 67 12.65 -7.70 -6.95
C PRO A 67 13.71 -6.70 -6.46
N ASP A 68 14.26 -5.89 -7.36
CA ASP A 68 15.26 -4.85 -7.07
C ASP A 68 14.74 -3.80 -6.07
N ILE A 69 13.48 -3.39 -6.23
CA ILE A 69 12.82 -2.47 -5.30
C ILE A 69 12.51 -3.19 -3.98
N ALA A 70 11.96 -4.41 -4.04
CA ALA A 70 11.58 -5.18 -2.86
C ALA A 70 12.79 -5.48 -1.95
N GLU A 71 13.94 -5.81 -2.53
CA GLU A 71 15.19 -6.07 -1.80
C GLU A 71 15.78 -4.81 -1.15
N SER A 72 15.53 -3.63 -1.73
CA SER A 72 15.95 -2.35 -1.14
C SER A 72 15.12 -1.92 0.07
N LEU A 73 13.91 -2.48 0.24
CA LEU A 73 12.96 -2.06 1.27
C LEU A 73 13.11 -2.93 2.52
N PRO A 74 13.41 -2.33 3.68
CA PRO A 74 13.46 -3.09 4.93
C PRO A 74 12.06 -3.63 5.24
N TYR A 75 11.96 -4.96 5.36
CA TYR A 75 10.74 -5.67 5.76
C TYR A 75 9.55 -5.57 4.78
N TYR A 76 9.82 -5.54 3.46
CA TYR A 76 8.74 -5.65 2.47
C TYR A 76 7.91 -6.93 2.68
N ARG A 77 6.59 -6.76 2.86
CA ARG A 77 5.61 -7.85 2.93
C ARG A 77 4.63 -7.73 1.76
N PRO A 78 4.51 -8.76 0.90
CA PRO A 78 3.52 -8.76 -0.17
C PRO A 78 2.09 -8.55 0.35
N ARG A 79 1.30 -7.75 -0.38
CA ARG A 79 -0.11 -7.44 -0.07
C ARG A 79 -1.09 -8.19 -0.99
N ASP A 80 -0.61 -9.23 -1.67
CA ASP A 80 -1.37 -10.09 -2.60
C ASP A 80 -2.10 -11.26 -1.90
N GLY A 81 -1.98 -11.35 -0.57
CA GLY A 81 -2.54 -12.44 0.25
C GLY A 81 -1.67 -13.69 0.32
N THR A 82 -0.46 -13.67 -0.25
CA THR A 82 0.48 -14.81 -0.15
C THR A 82 1.35 -14.78 1.10
N ALA A 83 1.43 -13.63 1.78
CA ALA A 83 2.19 -13.51 3.00
C ALA A 83 1.47 -14.21 4.16
N THR A 84 2.15 -15.15 4.81
CA THR A 84 1.68 -15.77 6.06
C THR A 84 1.81 -14.78 7.21
N ASP A 85 0.93 -14.88 8.21
CA ASP A 85 0.96 -14.03 9.42
C ASP A 85 2.07 -14.41 10.39
#